data_AF-A0A348N6T4-F1
#
_entry.id   AF-A0A348N6T4-F1
#
_cell.length_a   1.000
_cell.length_b   1.000
_cell.length_c   1.000
_cell.angle_alpha   90.00
_cell.angle_beta   90.00
_cell.angle_gamma   90.00
#
_symmetry.space_group_name_H-M   'P 1'
#
loop_
_entity.id
_entity.type
_entity.pdbx_description
1 polymer ?
#
loop_
_entity_poly.entity_id
_entity_poly.type
_entity_poly.pdbx_seq_one_letter_code
_entity_poly.pdbx_strand_id
1 'polypeptide(L)'
;AGMAGERFCIRNSGAIACVEGVGEHGCEYMTGGVAVILGPTGKNFAAGMSGGVAYVLDEQSKLYKNLNKQLVSMENVESKVDKEELKSIIEEHVALTDSIKGKEILEDFENSVKHFKKIIPADYKVIMKEIAHQKEHGADDETAKIEAFKVVVGGNK
;
A
#
# COMPACT_ATOMS: atom_id res chain seq x y z
N ALA A 1 10.54 0.09 -17.85
CA ALA A 1 10.18 0.39 -16.45
C ALA A 1 11.29 1.22 -15.79
N GLY A 2 11.03 1.88 -14.66
CA GLY A 2 12.01 2.77 -14.03
C GLY A 2 11.50 3.52 -12.79
N MET A 3 12.29 4.48 -12.32
CA MET A 3 12.02 5.27 -11.12
C MET A 3 11.18 6.52 -11.41
N ALA A 4 10.25 6.82 -10.51
CA ALA A 4 9.56 8.11 -10.47
C ALA A 4 10.34 9.14 -9.65
N GLY A 5 10.10 10.42 -9.93
CA GLY A 5 10.66 11.54 -9.17
C GLY A 5 10.03 11.70 -7.77
N GLU A 6 10.13 12.92 -7.23
CA GLU A 6 9.47 13.28 -5.96
C GLU A 6 7.95 13.28 -6.08
N ARG A 7 7.26 13.14 -4.94
CA ARG A 7 5.79 13.27 -4.83
C ARG A 7 5.00 12.32 -5.72
N PHE A 8 5.57 11.17 -6.08
CA PHE A 8 4.84 10.10 -6.74
C PHE A 8 3.56 9.74 -5.95
N CYS A 9 2.41 9.61 -6.62
CA CYS A 9 1.12 9.35 -5.99
C CYS A 9 0.70 10.36 -4.90
N ILE A 10 1.14 11.62 -4.99
CA ILE A 10 0.62 12.69 -4.14
C ILE A 10 -0.90 12.80 -4.32
N ARG A 11 -1.64 12.79 -3.20
CA ARG A 11 -3.11 12.85 -3.17
C ARG A 11 -3.79 11.77 -4.03
N ASN A 12 -3.15 10.61 -4.23
CA ASN A 12 -3.83 9.50 -4.86
C ASN A 12 -5.07 9.12 -4.02
N SER A 13 -6.24 9.02 -4.66
CA SER A 13 -7.52 8.73 -3.99
C SER A 13 -8.22 7.49 -4.58
N GLY A 14 -7.57 6.75 -5.48
CA GLY A 14 -8.18 5.58 -6.10
C GLY A 14 -7.43 4.96 -7.28
N ALA A 15 -6.33 5.55 -7.74
CA ALA A 15 -5.53 4.98 -8.80
C ALA A 15 -4.67 3.81 -8.30
N ILE A 16 -4.40 2.86 -9.19
CA ILE A 16 -3.41 1.81 -9.02
C ILE A 16 -2.17 2.20 -9.83
N ALA A 17 -0.99 2.15 -9.22
CA ALA A 17 0.25 2.50 -9.89
C ALA A 17 1.40 1.58 -9.46
N CYS A 18 2.31 1.27 -10.40
CA CYS A 18 3.50 0.47 -10.16
C CYS A 18 4.74 1.14 -10.76
N VAL A 19 5.80 1.31 -9.96
CA VAL A 19 7.08 1.93 -10.35
C VAL A 19 8.26 1.19 -9.71
N GLU A 20 9.46 1.36 -10.22
CA GLU A 20 10.67 0.64 -9.72
C GLU A 20 11.48 1.44 -8.68
N GLY A 21 10.91 2.55 -8.20
CA GLY A 21 11.50 3.39 -7.18
C GLY A 21 10.88 4.78 -7.19
N VAL A 22 11.03 5.50 -6.09
CA VAL A 22 10.45 6.84 -5.93
C VAL A 22 11.42 7.77 -5.22
N GLY A 23 11.34 9.06 -5.54
CA GLY A 23 12.03 10.12 -4.81
C GLY A 23 11.39 10.43 -3.45
N GLU A 24 11.69 11.61 -2.92
CA GLU A 24 11.14 12.07 -1.64
C GLU A 24 9.63 12.34 -1.72
N HIS A 25 8.94 12.25 -0.58
CA HIS A 25 7.50 12.54 -0.45
C HIS A 25 6.58 11.64 -1.30
N GLY A 26 7.00 10.43 -1.64
CA GLY A 26 6.11 9.45 -2.28
C GLY A 26 4.88 9.16 -1.42
N CYS A 27 3.71 9.00 -2.05
CA CYS A 27 2.40 8.74 -1.44
C CYS A 27 1.94 9.81 -0.43
N GLU A 28 2.46 11.04 -0.54
CA GLU A 28 2.06 12.13 0.35
C GLU A 28 0.56 12.45 0.20
N TYR A 29 -0.15 12.59 1.32
CA TYR A 29 -1.60 12.86 1.34
C TYR A 29 -2.46 11.84 0.55
N MET A 30 -1.96 10.63 0.32
CA MET A 30 -2.75 9.58 -0.33
C MET A 30 -3.94 9.19 0.55
N THR A 31 -5.14 9.16 -0.03
CA THR A 31 -6.41 8.88 0.64
C THR A 31 -7.11 7.62 0.11
N GLY A 32 -6.54 6.96 -0.90
CA GLY A 32 -7.11 5.76 -1.52
C GLY A 32 -6.25 5.24 -2.67
N GLY A 33 -6.59 4.08 -3.20
CA GLY A 33 -5.85 3.41 -4.28
C GLY A 33 -4.71 2.53 -3.78
N VAL A 34 -3.90 2.03 -4.72
CA VAL A 34 -2.78 1.11 -4.45
C VAL A 34 -1.51 1.61 -5.15
N ALA A 35 -0.41 1.68 -4.41
CA ALA A 35 0.90 2.03 -4.95
C ALA A 35 1.91 0.90 -4.74
N VAL A 36 2.47 0.34 -5.81
CA VAL A 36 3.51 -0.68 -5.77
C VAL A 36 4.85 -0.05 -6.17
N ILE A 37 5.85 -0.18 -5.29
CA ILE A 37 7.20 0.35 -5.49
C ILE A 37 8.18 -0.83 -5.45
N LEU A 38 8.72 -1.22 -6.61
CA LEU A 38 9.63 -2.36 -6.78
C LEU A 38 11.11 -2.00 -6.49
N GLY A 39 11.34 -1.00 -5.64
CA GLY A 39 12.68 -0.50 -5.34
C GLY A 39 12.71 0.58 -4.26
N PRO A 40 13.76 1.41 -4.23
CA PRO A 40 14.00 2.32 -3.11
C PRO A 40 13.00 3.48 -3.07
N THR A 41 12.79 4.00 -1.85
CA THR A 41 12.01 5.22 -1.59
C THR A 41 12.91 6.35 -1.12
N GLY A 42 12.53 7.60 -1.39
CA GLY A 42 13.12 8.78 -0.76
C GLY A 42 12.51 9.10 0.61
N LYS A 43 13.05 10.14 1.26
CA LYS A 43 12.62 10.56 2.61
C LYS A 43 11.16 11.01 2.65
N ASN A 44 10.60 10.98 3.86
CA ASN A 44 9.26 11.44 4.17
C ASN A 44 8.16 10.73 3.35
N PHE A 45 8.40 9.46 3.00
CA PHE A 45 7.42 8.62 2.30
C PHE A 45 6.16 8.44 3.16
N ALA A 46 4.99 8.46 2.53
CA ALA A 46 3.66 8.32 3.12
C ALA A 46 3.27 9.42 4.15
N ALA A 47 3.90 10.59 4.10
CA ALA A 47 3.53 11.71 4.96
C ALA A 47 2.07 12.15 4.70
N GLY A 48 1.27 12.25 5.76
CA GLY A 48 -0.14 12.61 5.64
C GLY A 48 -1.02 11.58 4.93
N MET A 49 -0.51 10.37 4.65
CA MET A 49 -1.30 9.29 4.05
C MET A 49 -2.39 8.84 5.02
N SER A 50 -3.64 8.96 4.60
CA SER A 50 -4.83 8.68 5.42
C SER A 50 -5.74 7.60 4.84
N GLY A 51 -5.50 7.15 3.60
CA GLY A 51 -6.15 5.96 3.04
C GLY A 51 -5.37 5.29 1.92
N GLY A 52 -5.83 4.11 1.51
CA GLY A 52 -5.18 3.27 0.50
C GLY A 52 -4.04 2.41 1.06
N VAL A 53 -3.33 1.72 0.17
CA VAL A 53 -2.24 0.80 0.51
C VAL A 53 -1.03 1.08 -0.38
N ALA A 54 0.17 1.04 0.20
CA ALA A 54 1.40 1.00 -0.58
C ALA A 54 2.22 -0.25 -0.27
N TYR A 55 2.65 -0.98 -1.30
CA TYR A 55 3.57 -2.11 -1.18
C TYR A 55 4.95 -1.66 -1.65
N VAL A 56 5.96 -1.79 -0.80
CA VAL A 56 7.32 -1.34 -1.09
C VAL A 56 8.29 -2.50 -0.92
N LEU A 57 9.09 -2.77 -1.95
CA LEU A 57 10.20 -3.71 -1.88
C LEU A 57 11.39 -3.08 -1.12
N ASP A 58 11.67 -3.56 0.10
CA ASP A 58 12.72 -3.00 0.99
C ASP A 58 13.88 -3.98 1.18
N GLU A 59 14.59 -4.32 0.10
CA GLU A 59 15.75 -5.23 0.12
C GLU A 59 16.90 -4.72 0.99
N GLN A 60 17.01 -3.41 1.20
CA GLN A 60 18.11 -2.76 1.93
C GLN A 60 17.74 -2.32 3.35
N SER A 61 16.53 -2.63 3.84
CA SER A 61 16.04 -2.20 5.17
C SER A 61 16.16 -0.69 5.40
N LYS A 62 15.93 0.11 4.34
CA LYS A 62 16.03 1.57 4.36
C LYS A 62 14.67 2.24 4.53
N LEU A 63 13.59 1.56 4.16
CA LEU A 63 12.25 2.12 4.20
C LEU A 63 11.89 2.67 5.58
N TYR A 64 12.24 1.96 6.66
CA TYR A 64 11.95 2.40 8.02
C TYR A 64 12.55 3.80 8.36
N LYS A 65 13.67 4.17 7.76
CA LYS A 65 14.29 5.50 7.96
C LYS A 65 13.63 6.56 7.09
N ASN A 66 13.12 6.17 5.93
CA ASN A 66 12.52 7.06 4.95
C ASN A 66 11.01 7.29 5.19
N LEU A 67 10.36 6.40 5.92
CA LEU A 67 8.93 6.43 6.22
C LEU A 67 8.57 7.52 7.24
N ASN A 68 7.59 8.35 6.91
CA ASN A 68 6.89 9.16 7.89
C ASN A 68 5.86 8.29 8.61
N LYS A 69 6.04 8.10 9.92
CA LYS A 69 5.28 7.13 10.73
C LYS A 69 4.12 7.75 11.50
N GLN A 70 3.79 9.02 11.23
CA GLN A 70 2.80 9.75 12.02
C GLN A 70 1.41 9.10 11.95
N LEU A 71 1.00 8.64 10.76
CA LEU A 71 -0.34 8.10 10.50
C LEU A 71 -0.36 6.65 10.01
N VAL A 72 0.79 6.12 9.61
CA VAL A 72 0.89 4.82 8.93
C VAL A 72 1.65 3.79 9.76
N SER A 73 1.24 2.53 9.62
CA SER A 73 2.01 1.37 10.05
C SER A 73 2.79 0.78 8.89
N MET A 74 3.87 0.05 9.23
CA MET A 74 4.65 -0.75 8.31
C MET A 74 4.52 -2.22 8.73
N GLU A 75 4.00 -3.05 7.84
CA GLU A 75 3.66 -4.45 8.13
C GLU A 75 4.26 -5.38 7.06
N ASN A 76 4.41 -6.67 7.38
CA ASN A 76 4.78 -7.66 6.38
C ASN A 76 3.58 -7.99 5.48
N VAL A 77 3.86 -8.39 4.24
CA VAL A 77 2.84 -8.87 3.31
C VAL A 77 2.56 -10.36 3.58
N GLU A 78 1.66 -10.63 4.53
CA GLU A 78 1.37 -11.99 5.00
C GLU A 78 0.04 -12.56 4.47
N SER A 79 -0.98 -11.70 4.31
CA SER A 79 -2.31 -12.17 3.92
C SER A 79 -2.33 -12.66 2.47
N LYS A 80 -3.11 -13.71 2.19
CA LYS A 80 -3.28 -14.23 0.84
C LYS A 80 -3.82 -13.16 -0.13
N VAL A 81 -4.76 -12.34 0.34
CA VAL A 81 -5.35 -11.24 -0.44
C VAL A 81 -4.29 -10.21 -0.83
N ASP A 82 -3.44 -9.78 0.12
CA ASP A 82 -2.37 -8.82 -0.19
C ASP A 82 -1.36 -9.41 -1.18
N LYS A 83 -1.02 -10.69 -1.04
CA LYS A 83 -0.08 -11.37 -1.96
C LYS A 83 -0.65 -11.47 -3.37
N GLU A 84 -1.93 -11.82 -3.51
CA GLU A 84 -2.61 -11.92 -4.80
C GLU A 84 -2.74 -10.56 -5.48
N GLU A 85 -3.14 -9.51 -4.75
CA GLU A 85 -3.21 -8.14 -5.27
C GLU A 85 -1.83 -7.64 -5.75
N LEU A 86 -0.80 -7.78 -4.90
CA LEU A 86 0.55 -7.40 -5.25
C LEU A 86 1.05 -8.14 -6.49
N LYS A 87 0.87 -9.46 -6.53
CA LYS A 87 1.31 -10.28 -7.67
C LYS A 87 0.63 -9.85 -8.96
N SER A 88 -0.69 -9.65 -8.93
CA SER A 88 -1.47 -9.23 -10.10
C SER A 88 -1.01 -7.87 -10.64
N ILE A 89 -0.72 -6.90 -9.77
CA ILE A 89 -0.23 -5.58 -10.20
C ILE A 89 1.17 -5.69 -10.82
N ILE A 90 2.04 -6.57 -10.30
CA ILE A 90 3.37 -6.79 -10.87
C ILE A 90 3.29 -7.51 -12.22
N GLU A 91 2.41 -8.50 -12.35
CA GLU A 91 2.14 -9.20 -13.62
C GLU A 91 1.67 -8.22 -14.71
N GLU A 92 0.72 -7.34 -14.39
CA GLU A 92 0.26 -6.30 -15.31
C GLU A 92 1.40 -5.32 -15.66
N HIS A 93 2.19 -4.90 -14.66
CA HIS A 93 3.34 -4.03 -14.90
C HIS A 93 4.36 -4.66 -15.86
N VAL A 94 4.67 -5.95 -15.69
CA VAL A 94 5.57 -6.70 -16.58
C VAL A 94 4.98 -6.80 -17.98
N ALA A 95 3.70 -7.15 -18.11
CA ALA A 95 3.02 -7.27 -19.39
C ALA A 95 3.03 -5.96 -20.19
N LEU A 96 2.89 -4.82 -19.51
CA LEU A 96 2.84 -3.50 -20.14
C LEU A 96 4.21 -2.86 -20.41
N THR A 97 5.24 -3.22 -19.64
CA THR A 97 6.52 -2.47 -19.63
C THR A 97 7.77 -3.31 -19.88
N ASP A 98 7.61 -4.63 -19.97
CA ASP A 98 8.69 -5.62 -20.06
C ASP A 98 9.73 -5.50 -18.92
N SER A 99 9.29 -5.04 -17.74
CA SER A 99 10.14 -4.80 -16.55
C SER A 99 10.99 -6.03 -16.20
N ILE A 100 12.31 -5.84 -16.20
CA ILE A 100 13.27 -6.87 -15.76
C ILE A 100 13.08 -7.14 -14.26
N LYS A 101 13.01 -6.09 -13.43
CA LYS A 101 12.85 -6.23 -11.99
C LYS A 101 11.53 -6.92 -11.62
N GLY A 102 10.45 -6.61 -12.33
CA GLY A 102 9.16 -7.27 -12.17
C GLY A 102 9.22 -8.76 -12.53
N LYS A 103 9.91 -9.13 -13.63
CA LYS A 103 10.13 -10.54 -13.99
C LYS A 103 10.91 -11.29 -12.92
N GLU A 104 12.02 -10.72 -12.44
CA GLU A 104 12.83 -11.30 -11.36
C GLU A 104 11.99 -11.56 -10.10
N ILE A 105 11.13 -10.60 -9.73
CA ILE A 105 10.24 -10.74 -8.57
C ILE A 105 9.21 -11.85 -8.80
N LEU A 106 8.64 -11.97 -10.00
CA LEU A 106 7.63 -12.99 -10.30
C LEU A 106 8.21 -14.40 -10.40
N GLU A 107 9.45 -14.55 -10.87
CA GLU A 107 10.15 -15.83 -10.95
C GLU A 107 10.33 -16.49 -9.57
N ASP A 108 10.60 -15.69 -8.53
CA ASP A 108 10.71 -16.15 -7.14
C ASP A 108 9.84 -15.32 -6.18
N PHE A 109 8.55 -15.26 -6.49
CA PHE A 109 7.61 -14.40 -5.77
C PHE A 109 7.50 -14.72 -4.27
N GLU A 110 7.49 -16.01 -3.91
CA GLU A 110 7.33 -16.43 -2.52
C GLU A 110 8.51 -16.04 -1.61
N ASN A 111 9.71 -15.90 -2.18
CA ASN A 111 10.84 -15.33 -1.43
C ASN A 111 10.85 -13.81 -1.53
N SER A 112 10.60 -13.24 -2.71
CA SER A 112 10.57 -11.79 -2.93
C SER A 112 9.57 -11.08 -2.01
N VAL A 113 8.38 -11.67 -1.81
CA VAL A 113 7.32 -11.07 -0.98
C VAL A 113 7.71 -10.88 0.48
N LYS A 114 8.70 -11.64 0.99
CA LYS A 114 9.24 -11.48 2.35
C LYS A 114 9.99 -10.15 2.53
N HIS A 115 10.49 -9.58 1.44
CA HIS A 115 11.16 -8.29 1.41
C HIS A 115 10.19 -7.12 1.16
N PHE A 116 8.93 -7.40 0.82
CA PHE A 116 7.92 -6.35 0.71
C PHE A 116 7.39 -5.93 2.08
N LYS A 117 7.11 -4.62 2.18
CA LYS A 117 6.40 -4.01 3.29
C LYS A 117 5.11 -3.39 2.80
N LYS A 118 4.04 -3.63 3.55
CA LYS A 118 2.75 -2.97 3.42
C LYS A 118 2.75 -1.72 4.28
N ILE A 119 2.56 -0.57 3.66
CA ILE A 119 2.33 0.71 4.31
C ILE A 119 0.84 1.00 4.25
N ILE A 120 0.22 1.16 5.42
CA ILE A 120 -1.21 1.36 5.55
C ILE A 120 -1.50 2.35 6.70
N PRO A 121 -2.43 3.30 6.54
CA PRO A 121 -2.85 4.18 7.63
C PRO A 121 -3.55 3.40 8.75
N ALA A 122 -3.24 3.74 10.00
CA ALA A 122 -3.76 3.02 11.16
C ALA A 122 -5.30 3.03 11.22
N ASP A 123 -5.90 4.21 11.05
CA ASP A 123 -7.35 4.37 11.05
C ASP A 123 -8.01 3.65 9.86
N TYR A 124 -7.39 3.75 8.68
CA TYR A 124 -7.85 3.05 7.49
C TYR A 124 -7.86 1.53 7.69
N LYS A 125 -6.83 0.97 8.34
CA LYS A 125 -6.77 -0.44 8.70
C LYS A 125 -7.91 -0.85 9.63
N VAL A 126 -8.25 -0.03 10.62
CA VAL A 126 -9.39 -0.28 11.53
C VAL A 126 -10.70 -0.30 10.75
N ILE A 127 -10.92 0.71 9.90
CA ILE A 127 -12.13 0.80 9.06
C ILE A 127 -12.25 -0.44 8.17
N MET A 128 -11.19 -0.84 7.47
CA MET A 128 -11.23 -2.00 6.57
C MET A 128 -11.52 -3.30 7.31
N LYS A 129 -10.95 -3.48 8.50
CA LYS A 129 -11.23 -4.65 9.35
C LYS A 129 -12.70 -4.68 9.78
N GLU A 130 -13.24 -3.53 10.17
CA GLU A 130 -14.63 -3.44 10.62
C GLU A 130 -15.60 -3.65 9.46
N ILE A 131 -15.33 -3.09 8.28
CA ILE A 131 -16.13 -3.35 7.07
C ILE A 131 -16.18 -4.86 6.78
N ALA A 132 -15.03 -5.55 6.82
CA ALA A 132 -14.98 -6.99 6.59
C ALA A 132 -15.83 -7.76 7.62
N HIS A 133 -15.68 -7.41 8.90
CA HIS A 133 -16.46 -7.99 9.99
C HIS A 133 -17.97 -7.79 9.80
N GLN A 134 -18.42 -6.58 9.44
CA GLN A 134 -19.84 -6.29 9.23
C GLN A 134 -20.40 -7.05 8.02
N LYS A 135 -19.64 -7.14 6.93
CA LYS A 135 -20.04 -7.92 5.73
C LYS A 135 -20.17 -9.41 6.02
N GLU A 136 -19.27 -9.99 6.83
CA GLU A 136 -19.38 -11.39 7.28
C GLU A 136 -20.66 -11.64 8.08
N HIS A 137 -21.17 -10.63 8.78
CA HIS A 137 -22.43 -10.66 9.53
C HIS A 137 -23.65 -10.25 8.70
N GLY A 138 -23.51 -10.14 7.37
CA GLY A 138 -24.62 -9.92 6.45
C GLY A 138 -25.03 -8.46 6.24
N ALA A 139 -24.24 -7.49 6.71
CA ALA A 139 -24.46 -6.10 6.36
C ALA A 139 -24.16 -5.84 4.88
N ASP A 140 -24.98 -5.00 4.24
CA ASP A 140 -24.67 -4.49 2.91
C ASP A 140 -23.47 -3.51 2.95
N ASP A 141 -22.95 -3.19 1.77
CA ASP A 141 -21.76 -2.35 1.59
C ASP A 141 -21.87 -0.94 2.19
N GLU A 142 -23.06 -0.34 2.16
CA GLU A 142 -23.27 1.02 2.67
C GLU A 142 -23.35 1.00 4.20
N THR A 143 -24.15 0.08 4.74
CA THR A 143 -24.29 -0.14 6.18
C THR A 143 -22.94 -0.48 6.82
N ALA A 144 -22.18 -1.41 6.23
CA ALA A 144 -20.87 -1.81 6.74
C ALA A 144 -19.88 -0.63 6.83
N LYS A 145 -19.88 0.27 5.83
CA LYS A 145 -19.03 1.47 5.83
C LYS A 145 -19.45 2.48 6.90
N ILE A 146 -20.75 2.70 7.07
CA ILE A 146 -21.28 3.62 8.08
C ILE A 146 -20.91 3.15 9.48
N GLU A 147 -21.11 1.87 9.79
CA GLU A 147 -20.77 1.31 11.10
C GLU A 147 -19.26 1.33 11.36
N ALA A 148 -18.44 0.97 10.36
CA ALA A 148 -17.00 1.05 10.47
C ALA A 148 -16.50 2.48 10.73
N PHE A 149 -17.11 3.49 10.10
CA PHE A 149 -16.77 4.89 10.33
C PHE A 149 -17.13 5.34 11.75
N LYS A 150 -18.26 4.89 12.29
CA LYS A 150 -18.66 5.19 13.68
C LYS A 150 -17.65 4.65 14.70
N VAL A 151 -17.02 3.50 14.45
CA VAL A 151 -16.00 2.94 15.36
C VAL A 151 -14.80 3.89 15.50
N VAL A 152 -14.29 4.41 14.38
CA VAL A 152 -13.11 5.30 14.39
C VAL A 152 -13.44 6.70 14.91
N VAL A 153 -14.60 7.27 14.54
CA VAL A 153 -15.00 8.62 15.00
C VAL A 153 -15.53 8.60 16.44
N GLY A 154 -16.24 7.54 16.82
CA GLY A 154 -16.84 7.39 18.14
C GLY A 154 -15.87 6.97 19.24
N GLY A 155 -14.74 6.34 18.89
CA GLY A 155 -13.70 5.89 19.83
C GLY A 155 -12.76 6.99 20.33
N ASN A 156 -12.78 8.19 19.74
CA ASN A 156 -11.96 9.34 20.13
C ASN A 156 -12.65 10.27 21.17
N LYS A 157 -13.48 9.71 22.07
CA LYS A 157 -14.09 10.43 23.19
C LYS A 157 -13.64 9.88 24.54
#